data_AF-A0AAV4FVS0-F1
#
_entry.id   AF-A0AAV4FVS0-F1
#
_cell.length_a   1.000
_cell.length_b   1.000
_cell.length_c   1.000
_cell.angle_alpha   90.00
_cell.angle_beta   90.00
_cell.angle_gamma   90.00
#
_symmetry.space_group_name_H-M   'P 1'
#
loop_
_entity.id
_entity.type
_entity.pdbx_description
1 polymer ?
#
loop_
_entity_poly.entity_id
_entity_poly.type
_entity_poly.pdbx_seq_one_letter_code
_entity_poly.pdbx_strand_id
1 'polypeptide(L)'
;MSLLLLLTLSPTLNRQYEIIALMAVLLTLMAYIYTLLSALVVMEKEGLRTTYGRRTTLLSVLGVAYCFWAVIGAGETVLFYGGIALLSSAVVYAAMRRWHIREGISITPE
;
A
#
# COMPACT_ATOMS: atom_id res chain seq x y z
N MET A 1 -9.35 -15.35 -21.47
CA MET A 1 -10.76 -15.13 -21.09
C MET A 1 -11.46 -16.42 -20.63
N SER A 2 -10.73 -17.45 -20.16
CA SER A 2 -11.34 -18.75 -19.77
C SER A 2 -11.25 -19.01 -18.25
N LEU A 3 -10.17 -18.56 -17.60
CA LEU A 3 -10.00 -18.67 -16.15
C LEU A 3 -11.03 -17.86 -15.35
N LEU A 4 -11.34 -16.63 -15.79
CA LEU A 4 -12.35 -15.79 -15.13
C LEU A 4 -13.75 -16.43 -15.17
N LEU A 5 -14.12 -17.07 -16.27
CA LEU A 5 -15.40 -17.79 -16.39
C LEU A 5 -15.48 -19.03 -15.48
N LEU A 6 -14.38 -19.79 -15.35
CA LEU A 6 -14.31 -20.95 -14.44
C LEU A 6 -14.42 -20.55 -12.96
N LEU A 7 -13.90 -19.36 -12.60
CA LEU A 7 -13.96 -18.82 -11.24
C LEU A 7 -15.38 -18.34 -10.86
N THR A 8 -16.13 -17.76 -11.80
CA THR A 8 -17.52 -17.32 -11.55
C THR A 8 -18.52 -18.49 -11.47
N LEU A 9 -18.21 -19.64 -12.08
CA LEU A 9 -19.08 -20.83 -12.04
C LEU A 9 -19.11 -21.51 -10.66
N SER A 10 -18.05 -21.36 -9.85
CA SER A 10 -17.98 -21.95 -8.50
C SER A 10 -18.15 -20.85 -7.44
N PRO A 11 -19.21 -20.89 -6.60
CA PRO A 11 -19.48 -19.85 -5.60
C PRO A 11 -18.34 -19.71 -4.58
N THR A 12 -17.61 -20.80 -4.32
CA THR A 12 -16.50 -20.83 -3.36
C THR A 12 -15.22 -20.19 -3.90
N LEU A 13 -14.90 -20.38 -5.19
CA LEU A 13 -13.72 -19.77 -5.81
C LEU A 13 -13.93 -18.29 -6.10
N ASN A 14 -15.13 -17.89 -6.51
CA ASN A 14 -15.45 -16.48 -6.74
C ASN A 14 -15.22 -15.62 -5.48
N ARG A 15 -15.62 -16.13 -4.31
CA ARG A 15 -15.43 -15.43 -3.03
C ARG A 15 -13.96 -15.30 -2.64
N GLN A 16 -13.13 -16.29 -2.92
CA GLN A 16 -11.69 -16.22 -2.67
C GLN A 16 -11.02 -15.17 -3.57
N TYR A 17 -11.42 -15.11 -4.84
CA TYR A 17 -10.93 -14.10 -5.77
C TYR A 17 -11.28 -12.67 -5.30
N GLU A 18 -12.52 -12.46 -4.84
CA GLU A 18 -12.96 -11.18 -4.28
C GLU A 18 -12.08 -10.74 -3.09
N ILE A 19 -11.78 -11.66 -2.16
CA ILE A 19 -10.90 -11.38 -1.01
C ILE A 19 -9.50 -10.97 -1.49
N ILE A 20 -8.92 -11.69 -2.47
CA ILE A 20 -7.60 -11.36 -3.02
C ILE A 20 -7.61 -9.98 -3.68
N ALA A 21 -8.65 -9.66 -4.45
CA ALA A 21 -8.80 -8.35 -5.10
C ALA A 21 -8.91 -7.22 -4.06
N LEU A 22 -9.73 -7.39 -3.03
CA LEU A 22 -9.88 -6.41 -1.94
C LEU A 22 -8.59 -6.24 -1.14
N MET A 23 -7.84 -7.33 -0.89
CA MET A 23 -6.52 -7.26 -0.26
C MET A 23 -5.52 -6.48 -1.11
N ALA A 24 -5.50 -6.69 -2.43
CA ALA A 24 -4.62 -5.96 -3.34
C ALA A 24 -4.91 -4.45 -3.34
N VAL A 25 -6.20 -4.07 -3.30
CA VAL A 25 -6.60 -2.67 -3.13
C VAL A 25 -6.10 -2.12 -1.80
N LEU A 26 -6.25 -2.88 -0.71
CA LEU A 26 -5.76 -2.47 0.60
C LEU A 26 -4.24 -2.27 0.65
N LEU A 27 -3.47 -3.17 0.04
CA LEU A 27 -2.01 -3.04 -0.10
C LEU A 27 -1.63 -1.76 -0.87
N THR A 28 -2.38 -1.46 -1.93
CA THR A 28 -2.17 -0.23 -2.72
C THR A 28 -2.52 1.03 -1.92
N LEU A 29 -3.60 1.00 -1.14
CA LEU A 29 -3.98 2.10 -0.25
C LEU A 29 -2.90 2.40 0.79
N MET A 30 -2.24 1.37 1.34
CA MET A 30 -1.11 1.59 2.26
C MET A 30 0.03 2.35 1.57
N ALA A 31 0.40 1.98 0.35
CA ALA A 31 1.42 2.70 -0.42
C ALA A 31 1.02 4.17 -0.70
N TYR A 32 -0.27 4.43 -0.95
CA TYR A 32 -0.76 5.80 -1.08
C TYR A 32 -0.65 6.60 0.21
N ILE A 33 -1.03 6.04 1.36
CA ILE A 33 -0.86 6.72 2.65
C ILE A 33 0.59 7.13 2.85
N TYR A 34 1.56 6.24 2.61
CA TYR A 34 2.99 6.57 2.71
C TYR A 34 3.41 7.71 1.78
N THR A 35 2.91 7.73 0.55
CA THR A 35 3.23 8.77 -0.44
C THR A 35 2.66 10.12 -0.01
N LEU A 36 1.42 10.15 0.48
CA LEU A 36 0.77 11.36 0.96
C LEU A 36 1.43 11.90 2.24
N LEU A 37 1.81 11.03 3.17
CA LEU A 37 2.58 11.40 4.36
C LEU A 37 3.95 11.97 3.98
N SER A 38 4.66 11.34 3.03
CA SER A 38 5.93 11.87 2.52
C SER A 38 5.74 13.26 1.92
N ALA A 39 4.71 13.48 1.10
CA ALA A 39 4.40 14.79 0.56
C ALA A 39 4.14 15.84 1.65
N LEU A 40 3.46 15.49 2.75
CA LEU A 40 3.27 16.39 3.89
C LEU A 40 4.60 16.76 4.55
N VAL A 41 5.44 15.77 4.86
CA VAL A 41 6.74 15.97 5.51
C VAL A 41 7.69 16.80 4.64
N VAL A 42 7.73 16.55 3.33
CA VAL A 42 8.57 17.30 2.39
C VAL A 42 8.09 18.74 2.27
N MET A 43 6.78 18.97 2.15
CA MET A 43 6.23 20.33 2.06
C MET A 43 6.46 21.15 3.34
N GLU A 44 6.42 20.50 4.51
CA GLU A 44 6.75 21.13 5.78
C GLU A 44 8.24 21.48 5.89
N LYS A 45 9.13 20.55 5.49
CA LYS A 45 10.59 20.77 5.50
C LYS A 45 11.05 21.88 4.55
N GLU A 46 10.47 21.95 3.36
CA GLU A 46 10.86 22.95 2.36
C GLU A 46 10.31 24.35 2.67
N GLY A 47 9.44 24.50 3.68
CA GLY A 47 8.89 25.80 4.07
C GLY A 47 8.14 26.50 2.94
N LEU A 48 7.61 25.75 1.97
CA LEU A 48 6.96 26.25 0.77
C LEU A 48 5.61 26.88 1.13
N ARG A 49 5.63 28.13 1.61
CA ARG A 49 4.45 28.99 1.87
C ARG A 49 3.77 29.47 0.58
N THR A 50 3.95 28.75 -0.52
CA THR A 50 3.31 29.07 -1.80
C THR A 50 1.85 28.62 -1.76
N THR A 51 0.98 29.28 -2.55
CA THR A 51 -0.42 28.85 -2.71
C THR A 51 -0.53 27.40 -3.19
N TYR A 52 0.46 26.94 -3.96
CA TYR A 52 0.55 25.55 -4.41
C TYR A 52 0.86 24.58 -3.27
N GLY A 53 1.82 24.90 -2.38
CA GLY A 53 2.15 24.08 -1.21
C GLY A 53 0.96 23.89 -0.26
N ARG A 54 0.18 24.95 0.00
CA ARG A 54 -1.06 24.82 0.80
C ARG A 54 -2.11 23.92 0.16
N ARG A 55 -2.24 23.96 -1.18
CA ARG A 55 -3.20 23.11 -1.90
C ARG A 55 -2.78 21.64 -1.88
N THR A 56 -1.50 21.35 -2.09
CA THR A 56 -0.98 19.98 -2.01
C THR A 56 -1.10 19.41 -0.60
N THR A 57 -0.77 20.18 0.45
CA THR A 57 -0.99 19.75 1.84
C THR A 57 -2.45 19.41 2.11
N LEU A 58 -3.39 20.26 1.66
CA LEU A 58 -4.82 20.02 1.84
C LEU A 58 -5.29 18.75 1.12
N LEU A 59 -4.87 18.57 -0.14
CA LEU A 59 -5.15 17.37 -0.93
C LEU A 59 -4.57 16.11 -0.29
N SER A 60 -3.35 16.20 0.27
CA SER A 60 -2.73 15.06 0.95
C SER A 60 -3.48 14.65 2.21
N VAL A 61 -3.94 15.61 3.02
CA VAL A 61 -4.76 15.32 4.21
C VAL A 61 -6.09 14.67 3.79
N LEU A 62 -6.76 15.20 2.77
CA LEU A 62 -8.00 14.62 2.25
C LEU A 62 -7.79 13.20 1.69
N GLY A 63 -6.69 12.98 0.97
CA GLY A 63 -6.34 11.66 0.44
C GLY A 63 -6.08 10.64 1.54
N VAL A 64 -5.37 11.04 2.61
CA VAL A 64 -5.14 10.18 3.78
C VAL A 64 -6.46 9.85 4.47
N ALA A 65 -7.34 10.84 4.67
CA ALA A 65 -8.68 10.62 5.24
C ALA A 65 -9.51 9.65 4.39
N TYR A 66 -9.47 9.77 3.06
CA TYR A 66 -10.13 8.82 2.16
C TYR A 66 -9.58 7.40 2.30
N CYS A 67 -8.25 7.25 2.38
CA CYS A 67 -7.64 5.94 2.57
C CYS A 67 -8.07 5.30 3.90
N PHE A 68 -8.13 6.07 4.99
CA PHE A 68 -8.65 5.58 6.27
C PHE A 68 -10.11 5.14 6.17
N TRP A 69 -10.95 5.91 5.48
CA TRP A 69 -12.34 5.54 5.25
C TRP A 69 -12.47 4.23 4.47
N ALA A 70 -11.68 4.07 3.40
CA ALA A 70 -11.67 2.85 2.60
C ALA A 70 -11.20 1.62 3.39
N VAL A 71 -10.20 1.78 4.26
CA VAL A 71 -9.72 0.71 5.15
C VAL A 71 -10.81 0.28 6.12
N ILE A 72 -11.54 1.21 6.74
CA ILE A 72 -12.64 0.88 7.66
C ILE A 72 -13.76 0.11 6.92
N GLY A 73 -14.03 0.45 5.65
CA GLY A 73 -15.04 -0.21 4.83
C GLY A 73 -14.64 -1.56 4.22
N ALA A 74 -13.37 -1.98 4.31
CA ALA A 74 -12.85 -3.16 3.62
C ALA A 74 -13.30 -4.51 4.22
N GLY A 75 -13.79 -4.50 5.47
CA GLY A 75 -14.23 -5.70 6.18
C GLY A 75 -13.12 -6.45 6.92
N GLU A 76 -13.46 -7.05 8.06
CA GLU A 76 -12.51 -7.64 9.02
C GLU A 76 -11.59 -8.71 8.38
N THR A 77 -12.16 -9.61 7.57
CA THR A 77 -11.40 -10.69 6.94
C THR A 77 -10.31 -10.14 6.00
N VAL A 78 -10.63 -9.11 5.21
CA VAL A 78 -9.69 -8.48 4.28
C VAL A 78 -8.60 -7.72 5.04
N LEU A 79 -8.97 -7.02 6.13
CA LEU A 79 -8.01 -6.34 7.00
C LEU A 79 -7.02 -7.31 7.63
N PHE A 80 -7.50 -8.45 8.14
CA PHE A 80 -6.65 -9.47 8.78
C PHE A 80 -5.64 -10.06 7.79
N TYR A 81 -6.13 -10.58 6.65
CA TYR A 81 -5.24 -11.17 5.64
C TYR A 81 -4.33 -10.12 4.99
N GLY A 82 -4.84 -8.91 4.76
CA GLY A 82 -4.07 -7.77 4.28
C GLY A 82 -2.94 -7.36 5.24
N GLY A 83 -3.23 -7.35 6.54
CA GLY A 83 -2.23 -7.12 7.59
C GLY A 83 -1.13 -8.17 7.60
N ILE A 84 -1.48 -9.45 7.47
CA ILE A 84 -0.49 -10.53 7.34
C ILE A 84 0.37 -10.34 6.08
N ALA A 85 -0.24 -9.94 4.97
CA ALA A 85 0.49 -9.65 3.73
C ALA A 85 1.45 -8.46 3.88
N LEU A 86 1.08 -7.44 4.63
CA LEU A 86 1.98 -6.32 4.95
C LEU A 86 3.14 -6.77 5.84
N LEU A 87 2.89 -7.59 6.86
CA LEU A 87 3.96 -8.14 7.70
C LEU A 87 4.90 -9.05 6.90
N SER A 88 4.35 -9.88 6.01
CA SER A 88 5.15 -10.75 5.16
C SER A 88 6.01 -9.94 4.18
N SER A 89 5.55 -8.77 3.73
CA SER A 89 6.35 -7.86 2.90
C SER A 89 7.65 -7.42 3.59
N ALA A 90 7.63 -7.17 4.90
CA ALA A 90 8.82 -6.82 5.67
C ALA A 90 9.79 -8.01 5.77
N VAL A 91 9.27 -9.23 5.92
CA VAL A 91 10.08 -10.46 5.93
C VAL A 91 10.73 -10.67 4.56
N VAL A 92 9.99 -10.47 3.47
CA VAL A 92 10.51 -10.54 2.10
C VAL A 92 11.60 -9.51 1.89
N TYR A 93 11.41 -8.26 2.33
CA TYR A 93 12.42 -7.22 2.27
C TYR A 93 13.68 -7.59 3.07
N ALA A 94 13.52 -8.12 4.29
CA ALA A 94 14.65 -8.55 5.10
C ALA A 94 15.42 -9.71 4.47
N ALA A 95 14.72 -10.68 3.86
CA ALA A 95 15.33 -11.74 3.10
C ALA A 95 16.09 -11.17 1.90
N MET A 96 15.46 -10.33 1.09
CA MET A 96 16.07 -9.68 -0.08
C MET A 96 17.32 -8.89 0.30
N ARG A 97 17.27 -8.12 1.40
CA ARG A 97 18.44 -7.41 1.94
C ARG A 97 19.56 -8.36 2.34
N ARG A 98 19.25 -9.53 2.94
CA ARG A 98 20.26 -10.55 3.25
C ARG A 98 20.87 -11.17 1.99
N TRP A 99 20.09 -11.40 0.93
CA TRP A 99 20.62 -11.87 -0.36
C TRP A 99 21.56 -10.82 -0.98
N HIS A 100 21.15 -9.55 -1.00
CA HIS A 100 21.97 -8.45 -1.52
C HIS A 100 23.29 -8.26 -0.75
N ILE A 101 23.27 -8.38 0.58
CA ILE A 101 24.49 -8.29 1.40
C ILE A 101 25.43 -9.47 1.12
N ARG A 102 24.90 -10.65 0.78
CA ARG A 102 25.70 -11.83 0.41
C ARG A 102 26.34 -11.70 -0.98
N GLU A 103 25.78 -10.86 -1.85
CA GLU A 103 26.29 -10.58 -3.20
C GLU A 103 27.36 -9.46 -3.24
N GLY A 104 27.76 -8.91 -2.09
CA GLY A 104 28.97 -8.09 -1.99
C GLY A 104 28.93 -6.75 -2.73
N ILE A 105 27.75 -6.20 -3.02
CA ILE A 105 27.64 -4.83 -3.54
C ILE A 105 27.57 -3.88 -2.33
N SER A 106 28.73 -3.34 -1.98
CA SER A 106 28.87 -2.26 -1.00
C SER A 106 28.16 -1.01 -1.52
N ILE A 107 26.93 -0.81 -1.09
CA ILE A 107 26.25 0.49 -1.21
C ILE A 107 26.93 1.46 -0.25
N THR A 108 27.97 2.14 -0.74
CA THR A 108 28.49 3.36 -0.12
C THR A 108 27.40 4.43 -0.26
N PRO A 109 26.93 5.03 0.84
CA PRO A 109 26.09 6.22 0.74
C PRO A 109 26.99 7.39 0.36
N GLU A 110 26.92 7.81 -0.90
CA GLU A 110 27.35 9.16 -1.33
C GLU A 110 26.17 10.12 -1.26
#